data_AF-A0A9E3VPX7-F1
#
_entry.id   AF-A0A9E3VPX7-F1
#
_cell.length_a   1.000
_cell.length_b   1.000
_cell.length_c   1.000
_cell.angle_alpha   90.00
_cell.angle_beta   90.00
_cell.angle_gamma   90.00
#
_symmetry.space_group_name_H-M   'P 1'
#
loop_
_entity.id
_entity.type
_entity.pdbx_description
1 polymer ?
#
loop_
_entity_poly.entity_id
_entity_poly.type
_entity_poly.pdbx_seq_one_letter_code
_entity_poly.pdbx_strand_id
1 'polypeptide(L)'
;MQGMSPKSRFDAYASVLQFDAASVEAIRHSINHLLKDVSELVRKVDVAMKAEGAPAVVGDLGGETRERLQSLLASFIMRTINCNYDEDFCNYAVEISHAEDVPATLFPLGLGIAMDYVAQTLPGRVEDPQQLAKMLTAWNRLTGTLRELTRK
;
A
#
# COMPACT_ATOMS: atom_id res chain seq x y z
N MET A 1 -9.80 20.42 -3.46
CA MET A 1 -9.90 18.98 -3.13
C MET A 1 -10.91 18.69 -2.02
N GLN A 2 -11.16 19.59 -1.06
CA GLN A 2 -12.31 19.44 -0.15
C GLN A 2 -13.62 19.48 -0.96
N GLY A 3 -14.46 18.44 -0.83
CA GLY A 3 -15.70 18.26 -1.60
C GLY A 3 -15.63 17.27 -2.77
N MET A 4 -14.46 16.74 -3.11
CA MET A 4 -14.31 15.69 -4.13
C MET A 4 -14.51 14.30 -3.51
N SER A 5 -15.12 13.37 -4.26
CA SER A 5 -15.18 11.97 -3.86
C SER A 5 -13.77 11.36 -3.74
N PRO A 6 -13.57 10.33 -2.90
CA PRO A 6 -12.29 9.62 -2.80
C PRO A 6 -11.70 9.21 -4.16
N LYS A 7 -12.53 8.69 -5.07
CA LYS A 7 -12.10 8.33 -6.42
C LYS A 7 -11.57 9.52 -7.23
N SER A 8 -12.29 10.64 -7.22
CA SER A 8 -11.85 11.85 -7.93
C SER A 8 -10.55 12.41 -7.36
N ARG A 9 -10.32 12.28 -6.05
CA ARG A 9 -9.02 12.64 -5.44
C ARG A 9 -7.92 11.67 -5.86
N PHE A 10 -8.20 10.36 -5.87
CA PHE A 10 -7.26 9.36 -6.36
C PHE A 10 -6.84 9.68 -7.80
N ASP A 11 -7.80 9.97 -8.69
CA ASP A 11 -7.51 10.33 -10.09
C ASP A 11 -6.68 11.61 -10.22
N ALA A 12 -6.96 12.62 -9.40
CA ALA A 12 -6.17 13.85 -9.39
C ALA A 12 -4.71 13.58 -8.97
N TYR A 13 -4.50 12.81 -7.90
CA TYR A 13 -3.16 12.43 -7.46
C TYR A 13 -2.45 11.51 -8.46
N ALA A 14 -3.18 10.53 -9.00
CA ALA A 14 -2.68 9.62 -10.02
C ALA A 14 -2.22 10.39 -11.27
N SER A 15 -2.98 11.38 -11.70
CA SER A 15 -2.60 12.28 -12.81
C SER A 15 -1.30 13.03 -12.52
N VAL A 16 -1.18 13.65 -11.34
CA VAL A 16 0.05 14.37 -10.93
C VAL A 16 1.26 13.45 -10.84
N LEU A 17 1.08 12.24 -10.31
CA LEU A 17 2.13 11.24 -10.13
C LEU A 17 2.36 10.36 -11.36
N GLN A 18 1.65 10.61 -12.47
CA GLN A 18 1.72 9.82 -13.70
C GLN A 18 1.42 8.32 -13.47
N PHE A 19 0.50 8.03 -12.54
CA PHE A 19 -0.09 6.72 -12.35
C PHE A 19 -1.23 6.52 -13.35
N ASP A 20 -0.90 5.92 -14.49
CA ASP A 20 -1.78 5.75 -15.64
C ASP A 20 -2.14 4.26 -15.88
N ALA A 21 -2.88 3.99 -16.96
CA ALA A 21 -3.27 2.63 -17.32
C ALA A 21 -2.08 1.68 -17.53
N ALA A 22 -0.96 2.20 -18.07
CA ALA A 22 0.26 1.42 -18.23
C ALA A 22 0.89 1.06 -16.86
N SER A 23 0.79 1.97 -15.89
CA SER A 23 1.21 1.70 -14.51
C SER A 23 0.34 0.61 -13.86
N VAL A 24 -0.98 0.64 -14.08
CA VAL A 24 -1.90 -0.42 -13.60
C VAL A 24 -1.56 -1.78 -14.23
N GLU A 25 -1.28 -1.82 -15.53
CA GLU A 25 -0.87 -3.04 -16.22
C GLU A 25 0.47 -3.57 -15.68
N ALA A 26 1.45 -2.68 -15.46
CA ALA A 26 2.74 -3.04 -14.88
C ALA A 26 2.59 -3.62 -13.47
N ILE A 27 1.70 -3.06 -12.64
CA ILE A 27 1.37 -3.64 -11.33
C ILE A 27 0.80 -5.03 -11.53
N ARG A 28 -0.25 -5.20 -12.35
CA ARG A 28 -0.89 -6.51 -12.58
C ARG A 28 0.12 -7.57 -13.01
N HIS A 29 1.04 -7.22 -13.91
CA HIS A 29 2.10 -8.14 -14.33
C HIS A 29 3.05 -8.49 -13.19
N SER A 30 3.40 -7.52 -12.34
CA SER A 30 4.27 -7.76 -11.19
C SER A 30 3.65 -8.69 -10.12
N ILE A 31 2.31 -8.74 -10.00
CA ILE A 31 1.60 -9.56 -9.01
C ILE A 31 2.00 -11.04 -9.11
N ASN A 32 2.15 -11.57 -10.33
CA ASN A 32 2.53 -12.97 -10.53
C ASN A 32 3.91 -13.32 -9.95
N HIS A 33 4.80 -12.33 -9.86
CA HIS A 33 6.11 -12.48 -9.22
C HIS A 33 6.03 -12.31 -7.71
N LEU A 34 5.11 -11.47 -7.23
CA LEU A 34 4.96 -11.12 -5.82
C LEU A 34 4.09 -12.10 -5.02
N LEU A 35 3.10 -12.77 -5.63
CA LEU A 35 2.18 -13.66 -4.93
C LEU A 35 2.86 -14.87 -4.30
N LYS A 36 3.98 -15.33 -4.89
CA LYS A 36 4.73 -16.50 -4.41
C LYS A 36 5.24 -16.31 -2.99
N ASP A 37 5.54 -15.06 -2.63
CA ASP A 37 6.14 -14.70 -1.34
C ASP A 37 5.21 -13.75 -0.55
N VAL A 38 3.90 -13.71 -0.83
CA VAL A 38 2.98 -12.78 -0.16
C VAL A 38 2.90 -13.00 1.36
N SER A 39 3.11 -14.22 1.82
CA SER A 39 3.24 -14.54 3.25
C SER A 39 4.42 -13.82 3.91
N GLU A 40 5.50 -13.57 3.16
CA GLU A 40 6.66 -12.80 3.62
C GLU A 40 6.30 -11.33 3.83
N LEU A 41 5.43 -10.76 2.99
CA LEU A 41 4.92 -9.41 3.17
C LEU A 41 4.10 -9.28 4.47
N VAL A 42 3.22 -10.24 4.75
CA VAL A 42 2.46 -10.30 6.01
C VAL A 42 3.42 -10.44 7.22
N ARG A 43 4.47 -11.26 7.08
CA ARG A 43 5.50 -11.41 8.12
C ARG A 43 6.28 -10.12 8.36
N LYS A 44 6.63 -9.37 7.31
CA LYS A 44 7.30 -8.06 7.43
C LYS A 44 6.43 -7.05 8.18
N VAL A 45 5.12 -7.05 7.92
CA VAL A 45 4.17 -6.23 8.69
C VAL A 45 4.14 -6.64 10.17
N ASP A 46 4.07 -7.95 10.46
CA ASP A 46 4.11 -8.45 11.85
C ASP A 46 5.36 -7.99 12.60
N VAL A 47 6.53 -8.14 11.97
CA VAL A 47 7.81 -7.73 12.55
C VAL A 47 7.85 -6.22 12.79
N ALA A 48 7.41 -5.41 11.82
CA ALA A 48 7.39 -3.95 11.96
C ALA A 48 6.46 -3.50 13.10
N MET A 49 5.31 -4.15 13.28
CA MET A 49 4.36 -3.83 14.35
C MET A 49 4.85 -4.29 15.74
N LYS A 50 5.82 -5.20 15.81
CA LYS A 50 6.40 -5.73 17.07
C LYS A 50 7.79 -5.16 17.39
N ALA A 51 8.41 -4.41 16.49
CA ALA A 51 9.75 -3.87 16.66
C ALA A 51 9.84 -2.87 17.83
N GLU A 52 11.01 -2.83 18.47
CA GLU A 52 11.34 -1.80 19.46
C GLU A 52 11.29 -0.42 18.76
N GLY A 53 10.33 0.43 19.15
CA GLY A 53 10.05 1.71 18.49
C GLY A 53 8.74 1.76 17.71
N ALA A 54 8.08 0.63 17.45
CA ALA A 54 6.73 0.60 16.92
C ALA A 54 5.74 1.46 17.75
N PRO A 55 5.81 1.50 19.10
CA PRO A 55 4.93 2.38 19.88
C PRO A 55 5.07 3.88 19.56
N ALA A 56 6.27 4.33 19.16
CA ALA A 56 6.51 5.72 18.78
C ALA A 56 5.92 6.05 17.39
N VAL A 57 5.78 5.04 16.53
CA VAL A 57 5.23 5.19 15.18
C VAL A 57 3.71 4.98 15.22
N VAL A 58 3.22 3.91 15.84
CA VAL A 58 1.82 3.45 15.75
C VAL A 58 1.02 3.74 17.03
N GLY A 59 1.63 4.36 18.05
CA GLY A 59 1.04 4.57 19.37
C GLY A 59 1.26 3.37 20.31
N ASP A 60 1.13 3.60 21.62
CA ASP A 60 1.18 2.53 22.62
C ASP A 60 -0.11 1.69 22.56
N LEU A 61 -0.15 0.80 21.58
CA LEU A 61 -1.29 -0.06 21.31
C LEU A 61 -1.16 -1.35 22.14
N GLY A 62 -2.20 -1.64 22.92
CA GLY A 62 -2.39 -2.94 23.57
C GLY A 62 -2.48 -4.10 22.56
N GLY A 63 -2.38 -5.34 23.06
CA GLY A 63 -2.28 -6.55 22.23
C GLY A 63 -3.42 -6.72 21.22
N GLU A 64 -4.67 -6.69 21.66
CA GLU A 64 -5.85 -6.89 20.80
C GLU A 64 -6.00 -5.79 19.73
N THR A 65 -5.71 -4.54 20.09
CA THR A 65 -5.75 -3.41 19.13
C THR A 65 -4.65 -3.56 18.08
N ARG A 66 -3.45 -4.02 18.48
CA ARG A 66 -2.32 -4.24 17.56
C ARG A 66 -2.62 -5.34 16.54
N GLU A 67 -3.15 -6.48 16.99
CA GLU A 67 -3.52 -7.60 16.11
C GLU A 67 -4.60 -7.20 15.10
N ARG A 68 -5.58 -6.40 15.54
CA ARG A 68 -6.60 -5.82 14.66
C ARG A 68 -5.98 -4.90 13.60
N LEU A 69 -5.11 -3.97 13.99
CA LEU A 69 -4.47 -3.05 13.03
C LEU A 69 -3.53 -3.77 12.06
N GLN A 70 -2.83 -4.81 12.53
CA GLN A 70 -2.03 -5.68 11.66
C GLN A 70 -2.91 -6.39 10.63
N SER A 71 -4.04 -6.95 11.05
CA SER A 71 -5.00 -7.60 10.15
C SER A 71 -5.59 -6.60 9.14
N LEU A 72 -5.90 -5.38 9.59
CA LEU A 72 -6.36 -4.30 8.73
C LEU A 72 -5.32 -3.95 7.67
N LEU A 73 -4.05 -3.80 8.07
CA LEU A 73 -2.95 -3.45 7.17
C LEU A 73 -2.67 -4.54 6.14
N ALA A 74 -2.65 -5.81 6.57
CA ALA A 74 -2.52 -6.95 5.69
C ALA A 74 -3.68 -7.02 4.68
N SER A 75 -4.93 -6.83 5.13
CA SER A 75 -6.10 -6.78 4.26
C SER A 75 -6.02 -5.63 3.25
N PHE A 76 -5.59 -4.43 3.69
CA PHE A 76 -5.44 -3.27 2.82
C PHE A 76 -4.41 -3.52 1.73
N ILE A 77 -3.25 -4.06 2.07
CA ILE A 77 -2.19 -4.41 1.12
C ILE A 77 -2.69 -5.46 0.12
N MET A 78 -3.35 -6.52 0.60
CA MET A 78 -3.91 -7.57 -0.28
C MET A 78 -4.98 -7.04 -1.24
N ARG A 79 -5.84 -6.12 -0.79
CA ARG A 79 -6.82 -5.47 -1.67
C ARG A 79 -6.14 -4.54 -2.67
N THR A 80 -5.13 -3.79 -2.25
CA THR A 80 -4.34 -2.89 -3.12
C THR A 80 -3.70 -3.64 -4.28
N ILE A 81 -3.17 -4.84 -4.01
CA ILE A 81 -2.59 -5.73 -5.03
C ILE A 81 -3.68 -6.20 -6.01
N ASN A 82 -4.88 -6.55 -5.54
CA ASN A 82 -5.90 -7.23 -6.36
C ASN A 82 -6.99 -6.33 -6.95
N CYS A 83 -6.94 -5.01 -6.76
CA CYS A 83 -8.04 -4.11 -7.15
C CYS A 83 -7.82 -3.39 -8.49
N ASN A 84 -8.90 -2.82 -9.02
CA ASN A 84 -8.89 -1.96 -10.21
C ASN A 84 -8.78 -0.46 -9.87
N TYR A 85 -8.57 -0.12 -8.59
CA TYR A 85 -8.58 1.25 -8.09
C TYR A 85 -9.89 2.00 -8.44
N ASP A 86 -11.02 1.31 -8.33
CA ASP A 86 -12.37 1.84 -8.58
C ASP A 86 -12.91 2.64 -7.39
N GLU A 87 -14.16 3.09 -7.50
CA GLU A 87 -14.81 3.90 -6.47
C GLU A 87 -14.94 3.17 -5.14
N ASP A 88 -15.30 1.88 -5.17
CA ASP A 88 -15.41 1.03 -3.98
C ASP A 88 -14.07 0.90 -3.26
N PHE A 89 -12.99 0.64 -4.00
CA PHE A 89 -11.65 0.58 -3.40
C PHE A 89 -11.23 1.92 -2.80
N CYS A 90 -11.45 3.03 -3.52
CA CYS A 90 -11.05 4.36 -3.04
C CYS A 90 -11.84 4.77 -1.79
N ASN A 91 -13.15 4.50 -1.75
CA ASN A 91 -13.98 4.73 -0.59
C ASN A 91 -13.51 3.88 0.60
N TYR A 92 -13.31 2.58 0.38
CA TYR A 92 -12.77 1.67 1.38
C TYR A 92 -11.44 2.18 1.94
N ALA A 93 -10.49 2.55 1.09
CA ALA A 93 -9.17 3.02 1.49
C ALA A 93 -9.24 4.27 2.39
N VAL A 94 -10.10 5.23 2.06
CA VAL A 94 -10.30 6.44 2.87
C VAL A 94 -11.02 6.12 4.17
N GLU A 95 -12.09 5.34 4.13
CA GLU A 95 -12.89 4.99 5.31
C GLU A 95 -12.03 4.34 6.39
N ILE A 96 -11.29 3.28 6.03
CA ILE A 96 -10.46 2.57 7.00
C ILE A 96 -9.26 3.39 7.47
N SER A 97 -8.69 4.22 6.61
CA SER A 97 -7.51 5.01 6.98
C SER A 97 -7.90 6.21 7.82
N HIS A 98 -9.15 6.68 7.75
CA HIS A 98 -9.70 7.81 8.51
C HIS A 98 -10.41 7.38 9.81
N ALA A 99 -10.65 6.08 10.02
CA ALA A 99 -11.27 5.54 11.23
C ALA A 99 -10.58 6.02 12.51
N GLU A 100 -11.34 6.39 13.54
CA GLU A 100 -10.83 7.06 14.76
C GLU A 100 -9.75 6.26 15.49
N ASP A 101 -9.87 4.94 15.49
CA ASP A 101 -8.96 3.99 16.14
C ASP A 101 -7.71 3.66 15.32
N VAL A 102 -7.57 4.22 14.13
CA VAL A 102 -6.43 3.99 13.24
C VAL A 102 -5.42 5.15 13.35
N PRO A 103 -4.18 4.89 13.77
CA PRO A 103 -3.13 5.92 13.80
C PRO A 103 -2.81 6.45 12.41
N ALA A 104 -2.59 7.77 12.28
CA ALA A 104 -2.28 8.43 11.00
C ALA A 104 -1.03 7.89 10.29
N THR A 105 -0.14 7.25 11.05
CA THR A 105 1.13 6.66 10.61
C THR A 105 1.00 5.22 10.09
N LEU A 106 -0.10 4.51 10.40
CA LEU A 106 -0.25 3.08 10.08
C LEU A 106 -0.22 2.82 8.57
N PHE A 107 -0.96 3.61 7.80
CA PHE A 107 -1.04 3.47 6.35
C PHE A 107 0.27 3.85 5.65
N PRO A 108 0.91 5.00 5.96
CA PRO A 108 2.26 5.28 5.49
C PRO A 108 3.27 4.16 5.78
N LEU A 109 3.22 3.56 6.98
CA LEU A 109 4.07 2.43 7.35
C LEU A 109 3.82 1.22 6.45
N GLY A 110 2.56 0.80 6.29
CA GLY A 110 2.23 -0.36 5.45
C GLY A 110 2.56 -0.16 3.97
N LEU A 111 2.34 1.05 3.44
CA LEU A 111 2.73 1.40 2.08
C LEU A 111 4.25 1.37 1.89
N GLY A 112 5.01 1.81 2.89
CA GLY A 112 6.47 1.69 2.91
C GLY A 112 6.93 0.24 2.90
N ILE A 113 6.38 -0.59 3.80
CA ILE A 113 6.69 -2.03 3.87
C ILE A 113 6.35 -2.74 2.55
N ALA A 114 5.21 -2.40 1.94
CA ALA A 114 4.83 -2.95 0.64
C ALA A 114 5.84 -2.57 -0.45
N MET A 115 6.28 -1.30 -0.49
CA MET A 115 7.29 -0.85 -1.45
C MET A 115 8.64 -1.53 -1.22
N ASP A 116 9.09 -1.67 0.02
CA ASP A 116 10.34 -2.37 0.37
C ASP A 116 10.28 -3.83 -0.07
N TYR A 117 9.16 -4.51 0.16
CA TYR A 117 8.93 -5.88 -0.28
C TYR A 117 9.02 -6.00 -1.81
N VAL A 118 8.37 -5.10 -2.54
CA VAL A 118 8.43 -5.04 -4.00
C VAL A 118 9.86 -4.83 -4.49
N ALA A 119 10.57 -3.86 -3.91
CA ALA A 119 11.94 -3.51 -4.27
C ALA A 119 12.95 -4.62 -3.97
N GLN A 120 12.70 -5.45 -2.95
CA GLN A 120 13.53 -6.62 -2.63
C GLN A 120 13.21 -7.83 -3.51
N THR A 121 11.94 -7.99 -3.89
CA THR A 121 11.47 -9.21 -4.55
C THR A 121 11.64 -9.14 -6.07
N LEU A 122 11.19 -8.05 -6.71
CA LEU A 122 11.16 -7.98 -8.18
C LEU A 122 12.54 -8.11 -8.85
N PRO A 123 13.64 -7.51 -8.34
CA PRO A 123 14.94 -7.63 -8.99
C PRO A 123 15.46 -9.08 -9.10
N GLY A 124 15.06 -9.96 -8.20
CA GLY A 124 15.42 -11.39 -8.25
C GLY A 124 14.48 -12.25 -9.10
N ARG A 125 13.42 -11.65 -9.66
CA ARG A 125 12.32 -12.37 -10.35
C ARG A 125 12.06 -11.88 -11.78
N VAL A 126 12.56 -10.70 -12.14
CA VAL A 126 12.34 -10.08 -13.45
C VAL A 126 13.70 -9.83 -14.10
N GLU A 127 13.98 -10.57 -15.17
CA GLU A 127 15.27 -10.51 -15.87
C GLU A 127 15.39 -9.26 -16.78
N ASP A 128 14.30 -8.85 -17.43
CA ASP A 128 14.30 -7.66 -18.29
C ASP A 128 14.39 -6.39 -17.43
N PRO A 129 15.50 -5.62 -17.51
CA PRO A 129 15.69 -4.41 -16.73
C PRO A 129 14.66 -3.31 -17.05
N GLN A 130 14.17 -3.24 -18.29
CA GLN A 130 13.17 -2.24 -18.67
C GLN A 130 11.81 -2.59 -18.07
N GLN A 131 11.43 -3.86 -18.11
CA GLN A 131 10.21 -4.34 -17.46
C GLN A 131 10.29 -4.16 -15.93
N LEU A 132 11.42 -4.49 -15.31
CA LEU A 132 11.65 -4.27 -13.89
C LEU A 132 11.50 -2.79 -13.52
N ALA A 133 12.14 -1.89 -14.26
CA ALA A 133 12.06 -0.45 -14.03
C ALA A 133 10.62 0.06 -14.15
N LYS A 134 9.85 -0.42 -15.14
CA LYS A 134 8.42 -0.08 -15.29
C LYS A 134 7.61 -0.52 -14.07
N MET A 135 7.81 -1.76 -13.59
CA MET A 135 7.10 -2.28 -12.42
C MET A 135 7.45 -1.51 -11.15
N LEU A 136 8.73 -1.29 -10.86
CA LEU A 136 9.17 -0.52 -9.69
C LEU A 136 8.65 0.93 -9.72
N THR A 137 8.68 1.56 -10.89
CA THR A 137 8.15 2.91 -11.08
C THR A 137 6.64 2.95 -10.83
N ALA A 138 5.89 1.97 -11.36
CA ALA A 138 4.44 1.87 -11.15
C ALA A 138 4.08 1.70 -9.66
N TRP A 139 4.83 0.86 -8.93
CA TRP A 139 4.64 0.68 -7.49
C TRP A 139 4.97 1.94 -6.68
N ASN A 140 6.04 2.65 -7.03
CA ASN A 140 6.39 3.92 -6.38
C ASN A 140 5.29 4.97 -6.60
N ARG A 141 4.73 5.04 -7.82
CA ARG A 141 3.63 5.95 -8.16
C ARG A 141 2.32 5.57 -7.46
N LEU A 142 2.00 4.29 -7.38
CA LEU A 142 0.82 3.79 -6.65
C LEU A 142 0.92 4.13 -5.17
N THR A 143 2.03 3.77 -4.52
CA THR A 143 2.21 4.00 -3.08
C THR A 143 2.22 5.50 -2.75
N GLY A 144 2.77 6.35 -3.62
CA GLY A 144 2.64 7.79 -3.53
C GLY A 144 1.19 8.28 -3.64
N THR A 145 0.44 7.79 -4.63
CA THR A 145 -0.98 8.13 -4.82
C THR A 145 -1.82 7.73 -3.61
N LEU A 146 -1.64 6.50 -3.11
CA LEU A 146 -2.36 5.99 -1.96
C LEU A 146 -1.99 6.73 -0.67
N ARG A 147 -0.71 7.08 -0.49
CA ARG A 147 -0.25 7.85 0.67
C ARG A 147 -0.97 9.19 0.78
N GLU A 148 -1.13 9.89 -0.34
CA GLU A 148 -1.87 11.16 -0.37
C GLU A 148 -3.38 10.95 -0.24
N LEU A 149 -3.92 9.85 -0.78
CA LEU A 149 -5.34 9.52 -0.65
C LEU A 149 -5.74 9.22 0.80
N THR A 150 -4.89 8.50 1.54
CA THR A 150 -5.15 8.02 2.91
C THR A 150 -4.60 8.94 3.99
N ARG A 151 -4.16 10.15 3.64
CA ARG A 151 -3.64 11.12 4.61
C ARG A 151 -4.78 11.74 5.40
N LYS A 152 -4.79 11.50 6.72
CA LYS A 152 -5.65 12.16 7.69
C LYS A 152 -5.33 13.66 7.81
#